data_AF-A0A5S9R577-F1
#
_entry.id   AF-A0A5S9R577-F1
#
_cell.length_a   1.000
_cell.length_b   1.000
_cell.length_c   1.000
_cell.angle_alpha   90.00
_cell.angle_beta   90.00
_cell.angle_gamma   90.00
#
_symmetry.space_group_name_H-M   'P 1'
#
loop_
_entity.id
_entity.type
_entity.pdbx_description
1 polymer ?
#
loop_
_entity_poly.entity_id
_entity_poly.type
_entity_poly.pdbx_seq_one_letter_code
_entity_poly.pdbx_strand_id
1 'polypeptide(L)'
;MGLINRCVPEADLDDAVDAWSHRLADGPRGALSMIKQQLNASFDRSFTESIGAEALSQSFAFRSQESREGAREFFEKRSPDFRSC
;
A
#
# COMPACT_ATOMS: atom_id res chain seq x y z
N MET A 1 -14.58 2.16 19.77
CA MET A 1 -13.11 2.41 19.82
C MET A 1 -12.49 1.85 18.55
N GLY A 2 -12.00 2.71 17.65
CA GLY A 2 -11.42 2.33 16.34
C GLY A 2 -9.91 2.09 16.39
N LEU A 3 -9.44 1.38 17.42
CA LEU A 3 -8.00 1.23 17.71
C LEU A 3 -7.34 0.07 16.97
N ILE A 4 -8.13 -0.95 16.60
CA ILE A 4 -7.64 -2.14 15.88
C ILE A 4 -8.49 -2.37 14.63
N ASN A 5 -7.88 -2.95 13.59
CA ASN A 5 -8.55 -3.26 12.33
C ASN A 5 -9.22 -4.65 12.34
N ARG A 6 -8.79 -5.56 13.22
CA ARG A 6 -9.28 -6.94 13.31
C ARG A 6 -8.99 -7.52 14.70
N CYS A 7 -9.90 -8.36 15.18
CA CYS A 7 -9.77 -9.17 16.39
C CYS A 7 -10.17 -10.60 16.01
N VAL A 8 -9.36 -11.59 16.37
CA VAL A 8 -9.57 -13.01 16.06
C VAL A 8 -9.39 -13.85 17.33
N PRO A 9 -9.96 -15.07 17.39
CA PRO A 9 -9.60 -16.04 18.43
C PRO A 9 -8.10 -16.28 18.48
N GLU A 10 -7.58 -16.60 19.67
CA GLU A 10 -6.15 -16.85 19.88
C GLU A 10 -5.61 -17.95 18.96
N ALA A 11 -6.38 -19.02 18.76
CA ALA A 11 -6.01 -20.13 17.89
C ALA A 11 -5.85 -19.74 16.40
N ASP A 12 -6.45 -18.62 15.98
CA ASP A 12 -6.43 -18.15 14.59
C ASP A 12 -5.44 -16.98 14.39
N LEU A 13 -4.72 -16.58 15.45
CA LEU A 13 -3.88 -15.37 15.44
C LEU A 13 -2.73 -15.50 14.42
N ASP A 14 -2.01 -16.61 14.44
CA ASP A 14 -0.85 -16.83 13.58
C ASP A 14 -1.29 -16.85 12.10
N ASP A 15 -2.35 -17.58 11.76
CA ASP A 15 -2.92 -17.62 10.42
C ASP A 15 -3.35 -16.22 9.94
N ALA A 16 -3.94 -15.41 10.81
CA ALA A 16 -4.36 -14.06 10.48
C ALA A 16 -3.17 -13.12 10.25
N VAL A 17 -2.09 -13.25 11.04
CA VAL A 17 -0.85 -12.49 10.91
C VAL A 17 -0.12 -12.87 9.62
N ASP A 18 0.00 -14.17 9.34
CA ASP A 18 0.64 -14.69 8.13
C ASP A 18 -0.09 -14.21 6.87
N ALA A 19 -1.42 -14.36 6.84
CA ALA A 19 -2.22 -13.87 5.71
C ALA A 19 -2.06 -12.35 5.49
N TRP A 20 -2.01 -11.58 6.58
CA TRP A 20 -1.86 -10.12 6.47
C TRP A 20 -0.47 -9.70 6.02
N SER A 21 0.57 -10.31 6.59
CA SER A 21 1.96 -10.01 6.25
C SER A 21 2.28 -10.41 4.81
N HIS A 22 1.82 -11.58 4.35
CA HIS A 22 1.96 -12.02 2.96
C HIS A 22 1.29 -11.05 2.00
N ARG A 23 0.03 -10.66 2.27
CA ARG A 23 -0.68 -9.69 1.43
C ARG A 23 0.07 -8.36 1.28
N LEU A 24 0.71 -7.88 2.34
CA LEU A 24 1.51 -6.64 2.27
C LEU A 24 2.84 -6.86 1.52
N ALA A 25 3.52 -7.98 1.76
CA ALA A 25 4.76 -8.34 1.08
C ALA A 25 4.57 -8.60 -0.42
N ASP A 26 3.39 -9.09 -0.81
CA ASP A 26 2.98 -9.32 -2.20
C ASP A 26 2.47 -8.06 -2.90
N GLY A 27 2.25 -6.96 -2.16
CA GLY A 27 1.78 -5.70 -2.72
C GLY A 27 2.89 -4.79 -3.27
N PRO A 28 2.52 -3.65 -3.90
CA PRO A 28 3.47 -2.66 -4.37
C PRO A 28 4.06 -1.88 -3.18
N ARG A 29 5.20 -2.37 -2.66
CA ARG A 29 5.89 -1.87 -1.46
C ARG A 29 6.16 -0.36 -1.52
N GLY A 30 6.61 0.14 -2.68
CA GLY A 30 6.89 1.56 -2.89
C GLY A 30 5.63 2.41 -2.73
N ALA A 31 4.57 2.04 -3.44
CA ALA A 31 3.27 2.71 -3.33
C ALA A 31 2.70 2.65 -1.90
N LEU A 32 2.72 1.47 -1.26
CA LEU A 32 2.24 1.29 0.13
C LEU A 32 3.01 2.15 1.13
N SER A 33 4.34 2.25 0.98
CA SER A 33 5.18 3.12 1.82
C SER A 33 4.80 4.59 1.66
N MET A 34 4.63 5.07 0.42
CA MET A 34 4.23 6.46 0.15
C MET A 34 2.83 6.77 0.72
N ILE A 35 1.88 5.83 0.60
CA ILE A 35 0.54 5.98 1.18
C ILE A 35 0.65 6.12 2.70
N LYS A 36 1.40 5.22 3.36
CA LYS A 36 1.53 5.25 4.82
C LYS A 36 2.24 6.52 5.32
N GLN A 37 3.25 6.99 4.60
CA GLN A 37 3.93 8.24 4.93
C GLN A 37 2.99 9.45 4.83
N GLN A 38 2.15 9.52 3.79
CA GLN A 38 1.18 10.60 3.62
C GLN A 38 0.10 10.59 4.70
N LEU A 39 -0.46 9.41 5.03
CA LEU A 39 -1.43 9.26 6.10
C LEU A 39 -0.88 9.64 7.48
N ASN A 40 0.39 9.32 7.75
CA ASN A 40 1.00 9.73 9.02
C ASN A 40 1.25 11.25 9.07
N ALA A 41 1.64 11.86 7.95
CA ALA A 41 1.91 13.29 7.88
C ALA A 41 0.64 14.15 7.81
N SER A 42 -0.53 13.57 7.48
CA SER A 42 -1.78 14.34 7.33
C SER A 42 -2.29 14.95 8.63
N PHE A 43 -1.82 14.46 9.79
CA PHE A 43 -2.17 15.05 11.09
C PHE A 43 -1.52 16.42 11.32
N ASP A 44 -0.42 16.70 10.63
CA ASP A 44 0.39 17.92 10.80
C ASP A 44 0.37 18.83 9.57
N ARG A 45 -0.44 18.49 8.55
CA ARG A 45 -0.53 19.22 7.27
C ARG A 45 -1.91 19.78 7.04
N SER A 46 -1.96 20.97 6.47
CA SER A 46 -3.17 21.48 5.84
C SER A 46 -3.56 20.62 4.63
N PHE A 47 -4.80 20.78 4.18
CA PHE A 47 -5.28 20.13 2.95
C PHE A 47 -4.42 20.50 1.74
N THR A 48 -4.08 21.79 1.58
CA THR A 48 -3.27 22.27 0.45
C THR A 48 -1.88 21.65 0.44
N GLU A 49 -1.22 21.55 1.59
CA GLU A 49 0.09 20.89 1.71
C GLU A 49 -0.01 19.39 1.42
N SER A 50 -1.09 18.75 1.86
CA SER A 50 -1.33 17.33 1.62
C SER A 50 -1.49 17.02 0.14
N ILE A 51 -2.30 17.81 -0.59
CA ILE A 51 -2.48 17.66 -2.04
C ILE A 51 -1.17 17.93 -2.79
N GLY A 52 -0.39 18.93 -2.38
CA GLY A 52 0.93 19.18 -2.98
C GLY A 52 1.90 18.01 -2.81
N ALA A 53 1.95 17.43 -1.61
CA ALA A 53 2.77 16.25 -1.33
C ALA A 53 2.27 14.99 -2.08
N GLU A 54 0.95 14.85 -2.23
CA GLU A 54 0.36 13.75 -3.00
C GLU A 54 0.73 13.85 -4.48
N ALA A 55 0.65 15.04 -5.09
CA ALA A 55 1.02 15.23 -6.49
C ALA A 55 2.47 14.81 -6.78
N LEU A 56 3.40 15.13 -5.87
CA LEU A 56 4.78 14.66 -5.94
C LEU A 56 4.88 13.14 -5.81
N SER A 57 4.21 12.57 -4.81
CA SER A 57 4.21 11.11 -4.55
C SER A 57 3.66 10.33 -5.75
N GLN A 58 2.53 10.78 -6.32
CA GLN A 58 1.96 10.19 -7.53
C GLN A 58 2.91 10.30 -8.72
N SER A 59 3.60 11.44 -8.88
CA SER A 59 4.59 11.62 -9.96
C SER A 59 5.74 10.61 -9.90
N PHE A 60 6.14 10.17 -8.70
CA PHE A 60 7.10 9.09 -8.52
C PHE A 60 6.45 7.71 -8.74
N ALA A 61 5.27 7.49 -8.15
CA ALA A 61 4.52 6.24 -8.28
C ALA A 61 4.27 5.85 -9.74
N PHE A 62 3.77 6.77 -10.58
CA PHE A 62 3.48 6.49 -11.98
C PHE A 62 4.71 6.17 -12.84
N ARG A 63 5.91 6.52 -12.38
CA ARG A 63 7.17 6.21 -13.08
C ARG A 63 7.81 4.91 -12.60
N SER A 64 7.27 4.27 -11.56
CA SER A 64 7.85 3.07 -10.96
C SER A 64 7.61 1.81 -11.80
N GLN A 65 8.42 0.78 -11.55
CA GLN A 65 8.22 -0.54 -12.12
C GLN A 65 6.89 -1.16 -11.64
N GLU A 66 6.52 -0.94 -10.38
CA GLU A 66 5.25 -1.39 -9.79
C GLU A 66 4.04 -0.85 -10.58
N SER A 67 4.06 0.44 -10.97
CA SER A 67 2.95 1.00 -11.76
C SER A 67 2.85 0.39 -13.15
N ARG A 68 3.99 0.03 -13.77
CA ARG A 68 4.01 -0.64 -15.08
C ARG A 68 3.51 -2.07 -14.97
N GLU A 69 3.90 -2.78 -13.92
CA GLU A 69 3.44 -4.13 -13.63
C GLU A 69 1.93 -4.16 -13.37
N GLY A 70 1.42 -3.28 -12.50
CA GLY A 70 -0.01 -3.19 -12.23
C GLY A 70 -0.84 -2.86 -13.48
N ALA A 71 -0.35 -1.96 -14.34
CA ALA A 71 -1.01 -1.68 -15.62
C ALA A 71 -0.98 -2.90 -16.55
N ARG A 72 0.18 -3.56 -16.70
CA ARG A 72 0.33 -4.75 -17.54
C ARG A 72 -0.58 -5.88 -17.08
N GLU A 73 -0.56 -6.19 -15.78
CA GLU A 73 -1.39 -7.24 -15.21
C GLU A 73 -2.88 -7.00 -15.47
N PHE A 74 -3.36 -5.78 -15.25
CA PHE A 74 -4.76 -5.43 -15.48
C PHE A 74 -5.22 -5.75 -16.92
N PHE A 75 -4.38 -5.47 -17.92
CA PHE A 75 -4.68 -5.81 -19.33
C PHE A 75 -4.53 -7.31 -19.62
N GLU A 76 -3.60 -7.98 -18.96
CA GLU A 76 -3.31 -9.42 -19.14
C GLU A 76 -4.24 -10.34 -18.31
N LYS A 77 -5.00 -9.80 -17.34
CA LYS A 77 -5.89 -10.51 -16.42
C LYS A 77 -5.19 -11.64 -15.66
N ARG A 78 -4.00 -11.37 -15.13
CA ARG A 78 -3.21 -12.33 -14.34
C ARG A 78 -3.02 -11.82 -12.91
N SER A 79 -2.21 -12.49 -12.09
CA SER A 79 -1.81 -11.91 -10.80
C SER A 79 -0.54 -11.07 -10.98
N PRO A 80 -0.42 -9.92 -10.29
CA PRO A 80 0.75 -9.07 -10.42
C PRO A 80 1.92 -9.66 -9.63
N ASP A 81 3.14 -9.49 -10.14
CA ASP A 81 4.37 -9.80 -9.43
C ASP A 81 5.08 -8.51 -8.99
N PHE A 82 4.65 -7.97 -7.86
CA PHE A 82 5.28 -6.79 -7.26
C PHE A 82 6.58 -7.12 -6.52
N ARG A 83 6.89 -8.40 -6.26
CA ARG A 83 8.12 -8.78 -5.56
C ARG A 83 9.35 -8.64 -6.44
N SER A 84 9.21 -8.83 -7.75
CA SER A 84 10.27 -8.63 -8.73
C SER A 84 10.40 -7.18 -9.24
N CYS A 85 9.59 -6.26 -8.70
CA CYS A 85 9.65 -4.83 -8.97
C CYS A 85 10.64 -4.07 -8.07
#